data_AF-A0A167VVF0-F1
#
_entry.id   AF-A0A167VVF0-F1
#
_cell.length_a   1.000
_cell.length_b   1.000
_cell.length_c   1.000
_cell.angle_alpha   90.00
_cell.angle_beta   90.00
_cell.angle_gamma   90.00
#
_symmetry.space_group_name_H-M   'P 1'
#
loop_
_entity.id
_entity.type
_entity.pdbx_description
1 polymer ?
#
loop_
_entity_poly.entity_id
_entity_poly.type
_entity_poly.pdbx_seq_one_letter_code
_entity_poly.pdbx_strand_id
1 'polypeptide(L)'
;MVPSVHAGARWSARLTPPVIVGIFGLATYIFVYRICVRFFIRERRRDGLVIGLLVLYGLLIVLTLASYARVVLAIQRDPGVVPLLRPRAAAPAPKAEKQRQEPWYGQGWWQPQRQRQQPRQGQGDPENHPWTPPDLDPDSPGLEAFYSKDVFACEGDGRPRWCSNCALWKPDRAHHSRELGFCIRKMDHFCPWVGGMVSETSFNFFAQFVFYTTCYCCYYLSITAYCLNQQVQAESESVSGWIVAGLILSAFFTLFAFGMTLTAGRYILTNTTNIDLLRKRQTFTLAVRIPRDCQVPPSVRTITYPIRRTEPVAPSPSGDGSAAAAPLPSGDAAETRDLQASHKFAILRAEPSENPWHLGWWANWKSVMGTNVLEWLLPLRHSPCCNHESMVSDYPFGPLLDDLKRRYNVPELDKKQSPASQSSSTGDR
;
A
#
# COMPACT_ATOMS: atom_id res chain seq x y z
N MET A 1 14.68 -5.73 7.82
CA MET A 1 14.67 -4.25 7.75
C MET A 1 15.26 -3.77 6.42
N VAL A 2 14.45 -3.15 5.57
CA VAL A 2 14.92 -2.41 4.39
C VAL A 2 15.08 -0.94 4.80
N PRO A 3 16.31 -0.39 4.89
CA PRO A 3 16.49 1.01 5.27
C PRO A 3 16.10 1.95 4.12
N SER A 4 15.70 3.19 4.46
CA SER A 4 15.51 4.22 3.42
C SER A 4 16.82 4.47 2.67
N VAL A 5 16.73 4.72 1.37
CA VAL A 5 17.85 5.11 0.51
C VAL A 5 18.36 6.51 0.87
N HIS A 6 17.49 7.38 1.38
CA HIS A 6 17.86 8.73 1.82
C HIS A 6 18.38 8.71 3.26
N ALA A 7 19.58 9.27 3.46
CA ALA A 7 20.23 9.30 4.77
C ALA A 7 19.38 10.02 5.84
N GLY A 8 18.77 11.16 5.49
CA GLY A 8 17.91 11.92 6.40
C GLY A 8 16.70 11.10 6.87
N ALA A 9 15.92 10.55 5.94
CA ALA A 9 14.77 9.71 6.26
C ALA A 9 15.16 8.46 7.06
N ARG A 10 16.32 7.85 6.75
CA ARG A 10 16.86 6.70 7.49
C ARG A 10 17.18 7.05 8.94
N TRP A 11 17.83 8.18 9.20
CA TRP A 11 18.14 8.61 10.57
C TRP A 11 16.88 9.04 11.32
N SER A 12 15.97 9.78 10.69
CA SER A 12 14.69 10.14 11.30
C SER A 12 13.91 8.90 11.73
N ALA A 13 13.76 7.90 10.86
CA ALA A 13 13.08 6.64 11.18
C ALA A 13 13.77 5.82 12.30
N ARG A 14 15.07 6.02 12.54
CA ARG A 14 15.79 5.34 13.63
C ARG A 14 15.73 6.11 14.96
N LEU A 15 15.75 7.44 14.91
CA LEU A 15 15.82 8.30 16.08
C LEU A 15 14.45 8.69 16.64
N THR A 16 13.43 8.82 15.79
CA THR A 16 12.10 9.21 16.24
C THR A 16 11.46 8.18 17.19
N PRO A 17 11.57 6.85 16.98
CA PRO A 17 10.94 5.91 17.91
C PRO A 17 11.45 5.96 19.35
N PRO A 18 12.78 6.01 19.60
CA PRO A 18 13.30 6.27 20.94
C PRO A 18 12.82 7.60 21.55
N VAL A 19 12.72 8.67 20.74
CA VAL A 19 12.21 9.97 21.21
C VAL A 19 10.74 9.87 21.64
N ILE A 20 9.90 9.15 20.89
CA ILE A 20 8.50 8.90 21.26
C ILE A 20 8.40 8.14 22.59
N VAL A 21 9.23 7.11 22.79
CA VAL A 21 9.30 6.39 24.07
C VAL A 21 9.71 7.32 25.22
N GLY A 22 10.68 8.20 24.98
CA GLY A 22 11.08 9.24 25.95
C GLY A 22 9.95 10.21 26.31
N ILE A 23 9.14 10.61 25.34
CA ILE A 23 7.95 11.46 25.55
C ILE A 23 6.91 10.75 26.42
N PHE A 24 6.64 9.46 26.19
CA PHE A 24 5.76 8.68 27.07
C PHE A 24 6.32 8.58 28.49
N GLY A 25 7.63 8.39 28.65
CA GLY A 25 8.30 8.38 29.96
C GLY A 25 8.14 9.72 30.71
N LEU A 26 8.36 10.84 30.01
CA LEU A 26 8.14 12.17 30.57
C LEU A 26 6.68 12.41 30.96
N ALA A 27 5.74 12.04 30.09
CA ALA A 27 4.31 12.14 30.36
C ALA A 27 3.92 11.29 31.58
N THR A 28 4.48 10.10 31.72
CA THR A 28 4.28 9.23 32.89
C THR A 28 4.76 9.90 34.17
N TYR A 29 5.96 10.49 34.15
CA TYR A 29 6.47 11.23 35.30
C TYR A 29 5.56 12.41 35.69
N ILE A 30 5.13 13.22 34.72
CA ILE A 30 4.25 14.35 34.99
C ILE A 30 2.91 13.85 35.56
N PHE A 31 2.30 12.84 34.94
CA PHE A 31 1.00 12.33 35.37
C PHE A 31 1.05 11.65 36.75
N VAL A 32 1.96 10.70 36.94
CA VAL A 32 2.01 9.91 38.17
C VAL A 32 2.57 10.73 39.31
N TYR A 33 3.71 11.39 39.13
CA TYR A 33 4.37 12.09 40.24
C TYR A 33 3.82 13.52 40.45
N ARG A 34 3.74 14.34 39.39
CA ARG A 34 3.34 15.75 39.55
C ARG A 34 1.84 15.89 39.78
N ILE A 35 1.01 15.16 39.02
CA ILE A 35 -0.45 15.26 39.13
C ILE A 35 -1.00 14.33 40.22
N CYS A 36 -0.75 13.02 40.15
CA CYS A 36 -1.37 12.10 41.11
C CYS A 36 -0.78 12.25 42.53
N VAL A 37 0.54 12.15 42.69
CA VAL A 37 1.17 12.18 44.02
C VAL A 37 1.23 13.59 44.62
N ARG A 38 1.79 14.58 43.91
CA ARG A 38 1.92 15.93 44.47
C ARG A 38 0.56 16.65 44.54
N PHE A 39 -0.12 16.81 43.41
CA PHE A 39 -1.34 17.62 43.39
C PHE A 39 -2.53 16.92 44.08
N PHE A 40 -2.87 15.69 43.71
CA PHE A 40 -4.08 15.07 44.26
C PHE A 40 -3.92 14.45 45.66
N ILE A 41 -2.85 13.67 45.92
CA ILE A 41 -2.65 13.04 47.23
C ILE A 41 -2.20 14.08 48.27
N ARG A 42 -1.12 14.82 48.01
CA ARG A 42 -0.54 15.70 49.03
C ARG A 42 -1.30 17.00 49.22
N GLU A 43 -1.65 17.69 48.14
CA GLU A 43 -2.27 19.02 48.22
C GLU A 43 -3.80 18.93 48.37
N ARG A 44 -4.48 18.09 47.57
CA ARG A 44 -5.95 17.99 47.57
C ARG A 44 -6.53 16.89 48.46
N ARG A 45 -5.72 15.97 49.00
CA ARG A 45 -6.15 14.82 49.84
C ARG A 45 -7.25 13.96 49.20
N ARG A 46 -7.17 13.71 47.88
CA ARG A 46 -8.18 12.97 47.09
C ARG A 46 -7.67 11.60 46.64
N ASP A 47 -7.39 10.71 47.59
CA ASP A 47 -6.70 9.45 47.33
C ASP A 47 -7.54 8.47 46.47
N GLY A 48 -8.85 8.38 46.72
CA GLY A 48 -9.75 7.50 45.95
C GLY A 48 -9.86 7.88 44.47
N LEU A 49 -9.83 9.18 44.16
CA LEU A 49 -9.81 9.68 42.78
C LEU A 49 -8.52 9.27 42.06
N VAL A 50 -7.39 9.30 42.76
CA VAL A 50 -6.09 8.93 42.19
C VAL A 50 -6.03 7.47 41.77
N ILE A 51 -6.65 6.57 42.53
CA ILE A 51 -6.73 5.14 42.15
C ILE A 51 -7.43 4.99 40.80
N GLY A 52 -8.61 5.62 40.64
CA GLY A 52 -9.34 5.57 39.38
C GLY A 52 -8.57 6.17 38.21
N LEU A 53 -7.87 7.29 38.44
CA LEU A 53 -7.01 7.90 37.42
C LEU A 53 -5.86 6.98 37.01
N LEU A 54 -5.15 6.37 37.96
CA LEU A 54 -4.02 5.49 37.67
C LEU A 54 -4.43 4.21 36.94
N VAL A 55 -5.60 3.63 37.26
CA VAL A 55 -6.11 2.45 36.57
C VAL A 55 -6.41 2.75 35.10
N LEU A 56 -7.13 3.83 34.82
CA LEU A 56 -7.44 4.23 33.44
C LEU A 56 -6.18 4.63 32.67
N TYR A 57 -5.27 5.37 33.31
CA TYR A 57 -3.97 5.70 32.76
C TYR A 57 -3.19 4.44 32.36
N GLY A 58 -3.10 3.47 33.28
CA GLY A 58 -2.43 2.19 33.08
C GLY A 58 -2.98 1.41 31.89
N LEU A 59 -4.31 1.33 31.77
CA LEU A 59 -4.96 0.67 30.64
C LEU A 59 -4.61 1.36 29.31
N LEU A 60 -4.76 2.68 29.24
CA LEU A 60 -4.52 3.45 28.02
C LEU A 60 -3.06 3.41 27.59
N ILE A 61 -2.12 3.55 28.53
CA ILE A 61 -0.69 3.53 28.19
C ILE A 61 -0.24 2.13 27.76
N VAL A 62 -0.73 1.05 28.37
CA VAL A 62 -0.41 -0.32 27.95
C VAL A 62 -0.90 -0.58 26.53
N LEU A 63 -2.15 -0.23 26.20
CA LEU A 63 -2.69 -0.39 24.84
C LEU A 63 -1.93 0.45 23.81
N THR A 64 -1.58 1.69 24.17
CA THR A 64 -0.81 2.60 23.30
C THR A 64 0.60 2.07 23.04
N LEU A 65 1.33 1.67 24.09
CA LEU A 65 2.68 1.15 23.94
C LEU A 65 2.72 -0.22 23.25
N ALA A 66 1.74 -1.10 23.51
CA ALA A 66 1.64 -2.40 22.86
C ALA A 66 1.39 -2.25 21.35
N SER A 67 0.43 -1.39 20.96
CA SER A 67 0.15 -1.11 19.55
C SER A 67 1.32 -0.38 18.86
N TYR A 68 1.98 0.55 19.56
CA TYR A 68 3.18 1.23 19.06
C TYR A 68 4.34 0.25 18.82
N ALA A 69 4.64 -0.61 19.80
CA ALA A 69 5.65 -1.64 19.65
C ALA A 69 5.30 -2.58 18.49
N ARG A 70 4.03 -2.98 18.36
CA ARG A 70 3.59 -3.86 17.28
C ARG A 70 3.77 -3.24 15.90
N VAL A 71 3.42 -1.98 15.70
CA VAL A 71 3.59 -1.32 14.39
C VAL A 71 5.08 -1.17 14.05
N VAL A 72 5.92 -0.74 14.99
CA VAL A 72 7.38 -0.64 14.77
C VAL A 72 7.96 -2.01 14.40
N LEU A 73 7.58 -3.04 15.13
CA LEU A 73 8.03 -4.42 14.88
C LEU A 73 7.53 -4.96 13.53
N ALA A 74 6.29 -4.66 13.15
CA ALA A 74 5.75 -5.06 11.84
C ALA A 74 6.58 -4.44 10.71
N ILE A 75 6.82 -3.12 10.78
CA ILE A 75 7.59 -2.38 9.77
C ILE A 75 9.04 -2.89 9.66
N GLN A 76 9.67 -3.20 10.79
CA GLN A 76 11.06 -3.67 10.80
C GLN A 76 11.23 -5.08 10.24
N ARG A 77 10.24 -5.96 10.51
CA ARG A 77 10.24 -7.36 10.04
C ARG A 77 9.83 -7.46 8.59
N ASP A 78 8.68 -6.87 8.24
CA ASP A 78 8.12 -6.92 6.90
C ASP A 78 7.45 -5.58 6.54
N PRO A 79 8.15 -4.68 5.83
CA PRO A 79 7.58 -3.43 5.34
C PRO A 79 6.62 -3.62 4.15
N GLY A 80 6.30 -4.85 3.74
CA GLY A 80 5.41 -5.15 2.62
C GLY A 80 6.10 -5.04 1.26
N VAL A 81 7.39 -5.38 1.19
CA VAL A 81 8.17 -5.31 -0.07
C VAL A 81 7.71 -6.40 -1.03
N VAL A 82 7.48 -6.02 -2.29
CA VAL A 82 7.25 -6.97 -3.38
C VAL A 82 8.57 -7.71 -3.65
N PRO A 83 8.63 -9.05 -3.52
CA PRO A 83 9.85 -9.81 -3.77
C PRO A 83 10.34 -9.59 -5.20
N LEU A 84 11.64 -9.36 -5.37
CA LEU A 84 12.25 -9.27 -6.69
C LEU A 84 12.40 -10.67 -7.29
N LEU A 85 11.90 -10.87 -8.50
CA LEU A 85 12.06 -12.14 -9.24
C LEU A 85 13.43 -12.28 -9.91
N ARG A 86 14.11 -11.16 -10.16
CA ARG A 86 15.51 -11.10 -10.62
C ARG A 86 16.33 -10.22 -9.68
N PRO A 87 17.57 -10.60 -9.32
CA PRO A 87 18.47 -9.70 -8.60
C PRO A 87 18.72 -8.42 -9.41
N ARG A 88 18.83 -7.27 -8.74
CA ARG A 88 19.09 -5.95 -9.39
C ARG A 88 20.29 -5.96 -10.35
N ALA A 89 21.30 -6.79 -10.09
CA ALA A 89 22.50 -6.91 -10.92
C ALA A 89 22.25 -7.62 -12.27
N ALA A 90 21.13 -8.33 -12.42
CA ALA A 90 20.78 -9.06 -13.65
C ALA A 90 19.88 -8.24 -14.60
N ALA A 91 19.42 -7.05 -14.20
CA ALA A 91 18.72 -6.15 -15.10
C ALA A 91 19.73 -5.58 -16.12
N PRO A 92 19.47 -5.65 -17.43
CA PRO A 92 20.36 -5.08 -18.43
C PRO A 92 20.55 -3.59 -18.14
N ALA A 93 21.81 -3.16 -18.02
CA ALA A 93 22.14 -1.76 -17.78
C ALA A 93 21.49 -0.90 -18.87
N PRO A 94 20.82 0.22 -18.52
CA PRO A 94 20.29 1.12 -19.53
C PRO A 94 21.45 1.58 -20.42
N LYS A 95 21.33 1.39 -21.73
CA LYS A 95 22.25 2.00 -22.69
C LYS A 95 22.20 3.50 -22.43
N ALA A 96 23.29 4.05 -21.92
CA ALA A 96 23.41 5.48 -21.69
C ALA A 96 23.30 6.20 -23.04
N GLU A 97 22.09 6.65 -23.38
CA GLU A 97 21.91 7.61 -24.45
C GLU A 97 22.55 8.91 -23.96
N LYS A 98 23.79 9.14 -24.40
CA LYS A 98 24.52 10.38 -24.17
C LYS A 98 23.68 11.53 -24.72
N GLN A 99 22.88 12.16 -23.87
CA GLN A 99 22.50 13.55 -24.08
C GLN A 99 23.81 14.35 -24.15
N ARG A 100 24.22 14.71 -25.37
CA ARG A 100 25.31 15.66 -25.59
C ARG A 100 24.91 16.97 -24.90
N GLN A 101 25.46 17.20 -23.71
CA GLN A 101 25.49 18.51 -23.10
C GLN A 101 26.64 19.27 -23.77
N GLU A 102 26.30 20.17 -24.69
CA GLU A 102 27.23 21.16 -25.23
C GLU A 102 27.67 22.10 -24.09
N PRO A 103 28.98 22.35 -23.87
CA PRO A 103 29.45 23.24 -22.81
C PRO A 103 29.09 24.70 -23.09
N TRP A 104 28.58 25.37 -22.06
CA TRP A 104 28.10 26.75 -22.13
C TRP A 104 29.26 27.76 -22.02
N TYR A 105 29.97 28.02 -23.12
CA TYR A 105 30.83 29.20 -23.27
C TYR A 105 30.87 29.70 -24.73
N GLY A 106 30.35 30.91 -24.97
CA GLY A 106 30.79 31.77 -26.07
C GLY A 106 29.76 32.20 -27.12
N GLN A 107 29.51 33.52 -27.16
CA GLN A 107 29.03 34.33 -28.30
C GLN A 107 27.55 34.15 -28.68
N GLY A 108 26.75 35.16 -29.02
CA GLY A 108 26.90 36.58 -29.36
C GLY A 108 25.53 37.03 -29.90
N TRP A 109 25.24 38.33 -29.86
CA TRP A 109 23.91 38.87 -30.18
C TRP A 109 23.60 38.78 -31.70
N TRP A 110 22.34 38.44 -32.03
CA TRP A 110 21.66 38.38 -33.35
C TRP A 110 21.70 37.05 -34.15
N GLN A 111 20.54 36.35 -34.24
CA GLN A 111 19.81 35.99 -35.49
C GLN A 111 18.54 35.11 -35.23
N PRO A 112 17.56 35.05 -36.17
CA PRO A 112 16.13 34.97 -35.84
C PRO A 112 15.45 33.59 -35.91
N GLN A 113 14.38 33.48 -35.12
CA GLN A 113 13.19 32.61 -35.22
C GLN A 113 13.31 31.29 -36.01
N ARG A 114 13.57 30.19 -35.29
CA ARG A 114 12.96 28.89 -35.62
C ARG A 114 12.10 28.42 -34.45
N GLN A 115 10.87 28.03 -34.80
CA GLN A 115 9.74 27.78 -33.91
C GLN A 115 10.10 26.88 -32.72
N ARG A 116 10.07 27.50 -31.54
CA ARG A 116 10.15 26.85 -30.24
C ARG A 116 8.81 26.18 -29.96
N GLN A 117 8.66 24.89 -30.28
CA GLN A 117 7.62 24.09 -29.63
C GLN A 117 8.05 23.88 -28.17
N GLN A 118 7.48 24.67 -27.27
CA GLN A 118 7.62 24.50 -25.82
C GLN A 118 7.10 23.11 -25.41
N PRO A 119 7.82 22.34 -24.59
CA PRO A 119 7.17 21.30 -23.81
C PRO A 119 6.30 22.00 -22.78
N ARG A 120 4.98 21.78 -22.86
CA ARG A 120 4.04 22.15 -21.79
C ARG A 120 4.57 21.59 -20.47
N GLN A 121 4.80 22.47 -19.50
CA GLN A 121 4.95 22.09 -18.08
C GLN A 121 3.65 21.43 -17.62
N GLY A 122 3.57 20.11 -17.78
CA GLY A 122 2.55 19.26 -17.18
C GLY A 122 3.19 18.46 -16.04
N GLN A 123 2.52 18.44 -14.89
CA GLN A 123 2.83 17.66 -13.69
C GLN A 123 3.64 16.38 -13.96
N GLY A 124 4.92 16.40 -13.62
CA GLY A 124 5.79 15.22 -13.73
C GLY A 124 5.44 14.19 -12.67
N ASP A 125 5.28 12.94 -13.09
CA ASP A 125 5.09 11.78 -12.22
C ASP A 125 6.27 11.69 -11.23
N PRO A 126 6.03 11.62 -9.90
CA PRO A 126 7.07 11.42 -8.90
C PRO A 126 7.68 10.01 -8.93
N GLU A 127 7.71 9.32 -10.07
CA GLU A 127 8.46 8.08 -10.32
C GLU A 127 9.62 8.26 -11.31
N ASN A 128 9.81 9.45 -11.91
CA ASN A 128 10.70 9.63 -13.08
C ASN A 128 12.22 9.45 -12.78
N HIS A 129 12.77 8.30 -13.22
CA HIS A 129 14.18 7.91 -13.34
C HIS A 129 14.37 7.27 -14.75
N PRO A 130 15.59 6.92 -15.22
CA PRO A 130 15.78 6.36 -16.56
C PRO A 130 14.82 5.20 -16.82
N TRP A 131 13.96 5.37 -17.82
CA TRP A 131 12.85 4.46 -18.07
C TRP A 131 13.38 3.12 -18.60
N THR A 132 13.24 2.06 -17.80
CA THR A 132 13.38 0.68 -18.27
C THR A 132 12.06 0.24 -18.89
N PRO A 133 12.04 -0.18 -20.17
CA PRO A 133 10.83 -0.69 -20.80
C PRO A 133 10.28 -1.92 -20.06
N PRO A 134 8.96 -2.19 -20.16
CA PRO A 134 8.40 -3.47 -19.75
C PRO A 134 9.12 -4.63 -20.43
N ASP A 135 9.30 -5.73 -19.71
CA ASP A 135 9.79 -6.97 -20.29
C ASP A 135 8.70 -7.50 -21.24
N LEU A 136 8.96 -7.42 -22.55
CA LEU A 136 7.97 -7.80 -23.56
C LEU A 136 7.96 -9.32 -23.82
N ASP A 137 8.84 -10.07 -23.18
CA ASP A 137 8.86 -11.53 -23.24
C ASP A 137 7.53 -12.08 -22.69
N PRO A 138 6.79 -12.90 -23.48
CA PRO A 138 5.63 -13.61 -22.97
C PRO A 138 5.87 -14.46 -21.73
N ASP A 139 7.09 -14.97 -21.56
CA ASP A 139 7.51 -15.78 -20.42
C ASP A 139 8.19 -14.91 -19.35
N SER A 140 7.91 -13.60 -19.34
CA SER A 140 8.45 -12.68 -18.35
C SER A 140 8.13 -13.16 -16.93
N PRO A 141 9.15 -13.31 -16.05
CA PRO A 141 8.94 -13.81 -14.71
C PRO A 141 7.86 -13.05 -13.95
N GLY A 142 6.92 -13.79 -13.37
CA GLY A 142 5.83 -13.23 -12.56
C GLY A 142 4.63 -12.73 -13.35
N LEU A 143 4.67 -12.73 -14.69
CA LEU A 143 3.50 -12.39 -15.52
C LEU A 143 2.36 -13.39 -15.31
N GLU A 144 2.68 -14.67 -15.13
CA GLU A 144 1.74 -15.76 -14.82
C GLU A 144 0.92 -15.51 -13.56
N ALA A 145 1.51 -14.90 -12.53
CA ALA A 145 0.81 -14.60 -11.29
C ALA A 145 -0.38 -13.63 -11.48
N PHE A 146 -0.45 -12.93 -12.62
CA PHE A 146 -1.58 -12.06 -12.97
C PHE A 146 -2.63 -12.80 -13.78
N TYR A 147 -2.24 -13.40 -14.90
CA TYR A 147 -3.21 -14.04 -15.80
C TYR A 147 -3.75 -15.39 -15.29
N SER A 148 -3.16 -15.95 -14.24
CA SER A 148 -3.78 -17.07 -13.50
C SER A 148 -4.95 -16.63 -12.62
N LYS A 149 -5.15 -15.32 -12.41
CA LYS A 149 -6.28 -14.77 -11.67
C LYS A 149 -7.45 -14.40 -12.59
N ASP A 150 -8.67 -14.42 -12.05
CA ASP A 150 -9.87 -14.05 -12.81
C ASP A 150 -9.96 -12.53 -13.10
N VAL A 151 -9.38 -11.68 -12.24
CA VAL A 151 -9.32 -10.23 -12.48
C VAL A 151 -8.10 -9.59 -11.83
N PHE A 152 -7.47 -8.64 -12.54
CA PHE A 152 -6.34 -7.86 -12.05
C PHE A 152 -6.30 -6.45 -12.68
N ALA A 153 -5.58 -5.51 -12.06
CA ALA A 153 -5.39 -4.18 -12.63
C ALA A 153 -4.30 -4.18 -13.71
N CYS A 154 -4.61 -3.57 -14.85
CA CYS A 154 -3.77 -3.56 -16.04
C CYS A 154 -3.60 -2.15 -16.62
N GLU A 155 -2.78 -2.03 -17.66
CA GLU A 155 -2.72 -0.86 -18.53
C GLU A 155 -3.73 -0.99 -19.69
N GLY A 156 -3.82 0.04 -20.55
CA GLY A 156 -4.82 0.09 -21.63
C GLY A 156 -4.62 -0.94 -22.75
N ASP A 157 -3.50 -1.67 -22.73
CA ASP A 157 -3.19 -2.79 -23.61
C ASP A 157 -3.52 -4.16 -22.98
N GLY A 158 -3.96 -4.18 -21.72
CA GLY A 158 -4.30 -5.40 -20.99
C GLY A 158 -3.13 -6.08 -20.28
N ARG A 159 -1.92 -5.49 -20.30
CA ARG A 159 -0.77 -6.00 -19.55
C ARG A 159 -0.79 -5.48 -18.11
N PRO A 160 -0.28 -6.25 -17.12
CA PRO A 160 -0.10 -5.73 -15.77
C PRO A 160 0.76 -4.48 -15.77
N ARG A 161 0.61 -3.63 -14.76
CA ARG A 161 1.42 -2.41 -14.65
C ARG A 161 2.90 -2.77 -14.44
N TRP A 162 3.81 -2.04 -15.07
CA TRP A 162 5.25 -2.29 -14.93
C TRP A 162 5.91 -1.29 -13.98
N CYS A 163 6.96 -1.74 -13.25
CA CYS A 163 7.87 -0.86 -12.54
C CYS A 163 9.24 -0.85 -13.20
N SER A 164 9.60 0.27 -13.83
CA SER A 164 10.92 0.44 -14.45
C SER A 164 12.08 0.37 -13.44
N ASN A 165 11.88 0.87 -12.22
CA ASN A 165 12.92 0.93 -11.19
C ASN A 165 13.22 -0.42 -10.53
N CYS A 166 12.21 -1.29 -10.45
CA CYS A 166 12.33 -2.63 -9.89
C CYS A 166 12.44 -3.71 -10.98
N ALA A 167 12.18 -3.36 -12.24
CA ALA A 167 12.09 -4.26 -13.38
C ALA A 167 11.16 -5.46 -13.10
N LEU A 168 9.93 -5.17 -12.64
CA LEU A 168 8.91 -6.18 -12.33
C LEU A 168 7.50 -5.71 -12.65
N TRP A 169 6.60 -6.67 -12.84
CA TRP A 169 5.16 -6.46 -12.90
C TRP A 169 4.62 -6.11 -11.52
N LYS A 170 4.03 -4.92 -11.37
CA LYS A 170 3.49 -4.39 -10.11
C LYS A 170 2.21 -5.14 -9.74
N PRO A 171 2.16 -5.85 -8.59
CA PRO A 171 0.92 -6.38 -8.05
C PRO A 171 -0.14 -5.28 -7.89
N ASP A 172 -1.40 -5.67 -7.74
CA ASP A 172 -2.47 -4.70 -7.56
C ASP A 172 -2.16 -3.81 -6.35
N ARG A 173 -2.44 -2.51 -6.48
CA ARG A 173 -2.19 -1.50 -5.41
C ARG A 173 -0.74 -1.41 -4.90
N ALA A 174 0.22 -2.06 -5.55
CA ALA A 174 1.63 -1.90 -5.23
C ALA A 174 2.19 -0.62 -5.89
N HIS A 175 3.04 0.10 -5.17
CA HIS A 175 3.64 1.34 -5.63
C HIS A 175 5.15 1.35 -5.37
N HIS A 176 5.92 1.98 -6.27
CA HIS A 176 7.35 2.09 -6.07
C HIS A 176 7.64 3.19 -5.04
N SER A 177 8.23 2.81 -3.91
CA SER A 177 8.67 3.76 -2.91
C SER A 177 10.05 4.28 -3.29
N ARG A 178 10.18 5.57 -3.62
CA ARG A 178 11.48 6.24 -3.72
C ARG A 178 12.26 6.20 -2.42
N GLU A 179 11.57 6.16 -1.27
CA GLU A 179 12.21 6.10 0.04
C GLU A 179 12.90 4.77 0.29
N LEU A 180 12.26 3.64 -0.02
CA LEU A 180 12.89 2.32 0.16
C LEU A 180 13.65 1.84 -1.07
N GLY A 181 13.33 2.39 -2.25
CA GLY A 181 13.81 1.89 -3.54
C GLY A 181 13.15 0.57 -3.94
N PHE A 182 12.00 0.19 -3.39
CA PHE A 182 11.31 -1.06 -3.74
C PHE A 182 9.83 -0.80 -3.98
N CYS A 183 9.18 -1.67 -4.77
CA CYS A 183 7.73 -1.74 -4.81
C CYS A 183 7.19 -2.27 -3.47
N ILE A 184 6.20 -1.57 -2.91
CA ILE A 184 5.56 -1.89 -1.64
C ILE A 184 4.09 -2.22 -1.93
N ARG A 185 3.61 -3.36 -1.43
CA ARG A 185 2.22 -3.80 -1.54
C ARG A 185 1.31 -2.90 -0.72
N LYS A 186 0.18 -2.51 -1.30
CA LYS A 186 -0.82 -1.58 -0.72
C LYS A 186 -0.14 -0.44 0.07
N MET A 187 0.83 0.20 -0.57
CA MET A 187 1.67 1.24 0.04
C MET A 187 0.80 2.39 0.55
N ASP A 188 0.98 2.77 1.80
CA ASP A 188 0.31 3.95 2.35
C ASP A 188 1.28 5.14 2.41
N HIS A 189 2.27 5.11 3.30
CA HIS A 189 3.25 6.19 3.43
C HIS A 189 4.52 5.78 4.18
N PHE A 190 5.60 6.53 4.00
CA PHE A 190 6.76 6.44 4.88
C PHE A 190 6.52 7.31 6.13
N CYS A 191 6.61 6.71 7.31
CA CYS A 191 6.34 7.37 8.58
C CYS A 191 7.55 7.27 9.53
N PRO A 192 8.30 8.37 9.73
CA PRO A 192 9.40 8.39 10.69
C PRO A 192 8.95 8.06 12.13
N TRP A 193 7.72 8.47 12.50
CA TRP A 193 7.16 8.28 13.85
C TRP A 193 7.06 6.82 14.28
N VAL A 194 6.82 5.90 13.34
CA VAL A 194 6.78 4.45 13.57
C VAL A 194 7.98 3.73 12.94
N GLY A 195 8.98 4.49 12.49
CA GLY A 195 10.28 3.99 12.08
C GLY A 195 10.33 3.35 10.69
N GLY A 196 9.41 3.68 9.77
CA GLY A 196 9.53 3.25 8.38
C GLY A 196 8.24 3.24 7.57
N MET A 197 8.17 2.32 6.60
CA MET A 197 7.07 2.24 5.64
C MET A 197 5.82 1.61 6.24
N VAL A 198 4.70 2.32 6.16
CA VAL A 198 3.37 1.80 6.48
C VAL A 198 2.74 1.22 5.21
N SER A 199 2.35 -0.05 5.28
CA SER A 199 1.77 -0.82 4.18
C SER A 199 0.71 -1.80 4.72
N GLU A 200 0.15 -2.68 3.89
CA GLU A 200 -0.84 -3.68 4.33
C GLU A 200 -0.43 -4.50 5.55
N THR A 201 0.87 -4.79 5.71
CA THR A 201 1.39 -5.62 6.79
C THR A 201 1.38 -4.91 8.15
N SER A 202 1.33 -3.57 8.15
CA SER A 202 1.45 -2.75 9.36
C SER A 202 0.29 -1.77 9.58
N PHE A 203 -0.54 -1.53 8.57
CA PHE A 203 -1.55 -0.46 8.60
C PHE A 203 -2.64 -0.67 9.66
N ASN A 204 -3.06 -1.91 9.91
CA ASN A 204 -4.02 -2.20 10.99
C ASN A 204 -3.45 -1.85 12.38
N PHE A 205 -2.19 -2.19 12.65
CA PHE A 205 -1.50 -1.82 13.89
C PHE A 205 -1.27 -0.33 13.99
N PHE A 206 -0.97 0.34 12.87
CA PHE A 206 -0.88 1.79 12.80
C PHE A 206 -2.20 2.45 13.19
N ALA A 207 -3.33 1.97 12.64
CA ALA A 207 -4.66 2.47 12.96
C ALA A 207 -5.01 2.30 14.45
N GLN A 208 -4.70 1.14 15.04
CA GLN A 208 -4.85 0.89 16.47
C GLN A 208 -3.98 1.84 17.31
N PHE A 209 -2.71 2.02 16.92
CA PHE A 209 -1.77 2.90 17.60
C PHE A 209 -2.27 4.34 17.64
N VAL A 210 -2.69 4.91 16.51
CA VAL A 210 -3.18 6.31 16.48
C VAL A 210 -4.49 6.47 17.24
N PHE A 211 -5.38 5.46 17.21
CA PHE A 211 -6.61 5.46 17.98
C PHE A 211 -6.33 5.47 19.49
N TYR A 212 -5.50 4.54 19.99
CA TYR A 212 -5.16 4.49 21.41
C TYR A 212 -4.38 5.71 21.86
N THR A 213 -3.47 6.24 21.03
CA THR A 213 -2.78 7.50 21.30
C THR A 213 -3.77 8.66 21.43
N THR A 214 -4.80 8.72 20.58
CA THR A 214 -5.85 9.75 20.66
C THR A 214 -6.62 9.64 21.97
N CYS A 215 -7.06 8.44 22.36
CA CYS A 215 -7.72 8.23 23.65
C CYS A 215 -6.83 8.62 24.84
N TYR A 216 -5.56 8.20 24.82
CA TYR A 216 -4.56 8.55 25.84
C TYR A 216 -4.34 10.07 25.93
N CYS A 217 -4.15 10.74 24.80
CA CYS A 217 -3.90 12.19 24.75
C CYS A 217 -5.13 12.99 25.15
N CYS A 218 -6.34 12.60 24.72
CA CYS A 218 -7.60 13.22 25.17
C CYS A 218 -7.76 13.11 26.68
N TYR A 219 -7.55 11.92 27.24
CA TYR A 219 -7.60 11.68 28.68
C TYR A 219 -6.60 12.58 29.43
N TYR A 220 -5.34 12.58 28.99
CA TYR A 220 -4.28 13.38 29.57
C TYR A 220 -4.58 14.89 29.51
N LEU A 221 -5.09 15.36 28.36
CA LEU A 221 -5.50 16.74 28.13
C LEU A 221 -6.62 17.15 29.09
N SER A 222 -7.63 16.32 29.27
CA SER A 222 -8.72 16.59 30.22
C SER A 222 -8.23 16.73 31.66
N ILE A 223 -7.32 15.85 32.11
CA ILE A 223 -6.80 15.90 33.48
C ILE A 223 -5.90 17.12 33.69
N THR A 224 -5.01 17.42 32.74
CA THR A 224 -4.14 18.60 32.84
C THR A 224 -4.92 19.91 32.79
N ALA A 225 -5.95 20.01 31.93
CA ALA A 225 -6.85 21.16 31.89
C ALA A 225 -7.62 21.33 33.19
N TYR A 226 -8.12 20.23 33.77
CA TYR A 226 -8.80 20.25 35.06
C TYR A 226 -7.88 20.74 36.19
N CYS A 227 -6.66 20.21 36.29
CA CYS A 227 -5.69 20.63 37.30
C CYS A 227 -5.30 22.10 37.13
N LEU A 228 -5.09 22.56 35.89
CA LEU A 228 -4.79 23.97 35.62
C LEU A 228 -5.94 24.89 36.07
N ASN A 229 -7.18 24.54 35.72
CA ASN A 229 -8.35 25.31 36.14
C ASN A 229 -8.43 25.40 37.68
N GLN A 230 -8.21 24.30 38.40
CA GLN A 230 -8.18 24.34 39.87
C GLN A 230 -7.10 25.27 40.44
N GLN A 231 -5.89 25.27 39.86
CA GLN A 231 -4.81 26.15 40.31
C GLN A 231 -5.10 27.62 40.02
N VAL A 232 -5.72 27.93 38.86
CA VAL A 232 -6.08 29.30 38.49
C VAL A 232 -7.19 29.85 39.40
N GLN A 233 -8.14 29.02 39.81
CA GLN A 233 -9.22 29.43 40.72
C GLN A 233 -8.78 29.55 42.17
N ALA A 234 -7.65 28.95 42.54
CA ALA A 234 -7.06 29.09 43.87
C ALA A 234 -6.13 30.32 43.88
N GLU A 235 -6.67 31.49 44.25
CA GLU A 235 -5.95 32.79 44.22
C GLU A 235 -4.60 32.80 44.96
N SER A 236 -4.38 31.88 45.90
CA SER A 236 -3.16 31.73 46.68
C SER A 236 -2.13 30.73 46.13
N GLU A 237 -2.44 30.01 45.04
CA GLU A 237 -1.58 28.95 44.49
C GLU A 237 -0.85 29.39 43.22
N SER A 238 0.46 29.15 43.16
CA SER A 238 1.24 29.36 41.94
C SER A 238 0.96 28.26 40.92
N VAL A 239 0.76 28.63 39.65
CA VAL A 239 0.57 27.68 38.55
C VAL A 239 1.83 26.84 38.33
N SER A 240 1.68 25.51 38.33
CA SER A 240 2.79 24.59 38.08
C SER A 240 3.16 24.55 36.61
N GLY A 241 4.39 24.97 36.29
CA GLY A 241 4.93 24.90 34.92
C GLY A 241 4.90 23.48 34.32
N TRP A 242 4.91 22.42 35.13
CA TRP A 242 4.80 21.04 34.64
C TRP A 242 3.39 20.67 34.18
N ILE A 243 2.36 21.21 34.84
CA ILE A 243 0.97 21.01 34.43
C ILE A 243 0.71 21.76 33.12
N VAL A 244 1.24 23.00 33.01
CA VAL A 244 1.18 23.79 31.77
C VAL A 244 1.93 23.08 30.63
N ALA A 245 3.15 22.60 30.87
CA ALA A 245 3.90 21.83 29.88
C ALA A 245 3.16 20.56 29.45
N GLY A 246 2.56 19.83 30.41
CA GLY A 246 1.73 18.66 30.13
C GLY A 246 0.49 19.00 29.29
N LEU A 247 -0.16 20.14 29.57
CA LEU A 247 -1.31 20.62 28.80
C LEU A 247 -0.92 20.94 27.36
N ILE A 248 0.14 21.72 27.15
CA ILE A 248 0.61 22.10 25.81
C ILE A 248 1.01 20.85 25.01
N LEU A 249 1.77 19.95 25.62
CA LEU A 249 2.23 18.72 24.99
C LEU A 249 1.05 17.82 24.61
N SER A 250 0.11 17.60 25.52
CA SER A 250 -1.08 16.78 25.25
C SER A 250 -2.03 17.42 24.25
N ALA A 251 -2.20 18.74 24.24
CA ALA A 251 -3.00 19.43 23.23
C ALA A 251 -2.41 19.27 21.82
N PHE A 252 -1.10 19.45 21.67
CA PHE A 252 -0.39 19.26 20.39
C PHE A 252 -0.58 17.83 19.87
N PHE A 253 -0.32 16.83 20.71
CA PHE A 253 -0.46 15.42 20.30
C PHE A 253 -1.92 15.00 20.10
N THR A 254 -2.87 15.55 20.86
CA THR A 254 -4.30 15.27 20.66
C THR A 254 -4.74 15.73 19.28
N LEU A 255 -4.41 16.97 18.88
CA LEU A 255 -4.77 17.50 17.56
C LEU A 255 -4.22 16.62 16.43
N PHE A 256 -2.94 16.26 16.51
CA PHE A 256 -2.28 15.44 15.50
C PHE A 256 -2.82 14.01 15.47
N ALA A 257 -2.90 13.33 16.63
CA ALA A 257 -3.36 11.95 16.72
C ALA A 257 -4.84 11.82 16.31
N PHE A 258 -5.69 12.79 16.67
CA PHE A 258 -7.09 12.80 16.27
C PHE A 258 -7.24 12.92 14.76
N GLY A 259 -6.51 13.83 14.12
CA GLY A 259 -6.49 13.96 12.66
C GLY A 259 -6.03 12.67 11.97
N MET A 260 -4.99 12.02 12.48
CA MET A 260 -4.49 10.74 11.96
C MET A 260 -5.45 9.59 12.19
N THR A 261 -6.21 9.59 13.29
CA THR A 261 -7.24 8.59 13.57
C THR A 261 -8.41 8.72 12.61
N LEU A 262 -8.87 9.94 12.32
CA LEU A 262 -9.93 10.18 11.35
C LEU A 262 -9.51 9.78 9.93
N THR A 263 -8.28 10.10 9.52
CA THR A 263 -7.78 9.72 8.19
C THR A 263 -7.59 8.21 8.08
N ALA A 264 -7.00 7.55 9.08
CA ALA A 264 -6.88 6.09 9.11
C ALA A 264 -8.26 5.42 9.08
N GLY A 265 -9.21 5.89 9.90
CA GLY A 265 -10.59 5.40 9.91
C GLY A 265 -11.26 5.56 8.55
N ARG A 266 -11.12 6.73 7.91
CA ARG A 266 -11.62 6.96 6.55
C ARG A 266 -11.02 5.94 5.57
N TYR A 267 -9.70 5.75 5.58
CA TYR A 267 -9.00 4.82 4.68
C TYR A 267 -9.44 3.38 4.84
N ILE A 268 -9.67 2.95 6.08
CA ILE A 268 -10.26 1.64 6.36
C ILE A 268 -11.67 1.57 5.79
N LEU A 269 -12.54 2.55 6.08
CA LEU A 269 -13.94 2.51 5.68
C LEU A 269 -14.18 2.66 4.18
N THR A 270 -13.29 3.36 3.45
CA THR A 270 -13.38 3.55 2.00
C THR A 270 -12.46 2.61 1.20
N ASN A 271 -11.66 1.78 1.88
CA ASN A 271 -10.63 0.92 1.28
C ASN A 271 -9.72 1.69 0.30
N THR A 272 -9.25 2.86 0.72
CA THR A 272 -8.34 3.73 -0.02
C THR A 272 -7.05 3.90 0.76
N THR A 273 -5.93 4.07 0.07
CA THR A 273 -4.64 4.47 0.66
C THR A 273 -4.39 5.96 0.46
N ASN A 274 -3.37 6.50 1.12
CA ASN A 274 -2.84 7.83 0.84
C ASN A 274 -2.48 8.01 -0.65
N ILE A 275 -1.92 6.99 -1.29
CA ILE A 275 -1.56 7.04 -2.71
C ILE A 275 -2.81 7.17 -3.59
N ASP A 276 -3.88 6.44 -3.28
CA ASP A 276 -5.15 6.53 -4.00
C ASP A 276 -5.75 7.95 -3.89
N LEU A 277 -5.63 8.58 -2.71
CA LEU A 277 -6.12 9.94 -2.48
C LEU A 277 -5.31 11.02 -3.22
N LEU A 278 -3.99 10.88 -3.28
CA LEU A 278 -3.14 11.84 -4.00
C LEU A 278 -3.37 11.78 -5.52
N ARG A 279 -3.84 10.64 -6.02
CA ARG A 279 -4.12 10.39 -7.43
C ARG A 279 -5.62 10.49 -7.75
N LYS A 280 -6.30 11.55 -7.30
CA LYS A 280 -7.77 11.74 -7.44
C LYS A 280 -8.35 11.58 -8.85
N ARG A 281 -7.56 11.85 -9.90
CA ARG A 281 -7.97 11.71 -11.31
C ARG A 281 -7.52 10.41 -11.96
N GLN A 282 -6.93 9.49 -11.18
CA GLN A 282 -6.53 8.20 -11.70
C GLN A 282 -7.75 7.38 -12.08
N THR A 283 -7.72 6.85 -13.30
CA THR A 283 -8.66 5.83 -13.76
C THR A 283 -8.01 4.47 -13.62
N PHE A 284 -8.76 3.51 -13.09
CA PHE A 284 -8.33 2.12 -13.04
C PHE A 284 -8.76 1.39 -14.32
N THR A 285 -7.87 0.56 -14.86
CA THR A 285 -8.20 -0.36 -15.95
C THR A 285 -8.04 -1.77 -15.42
N LEU A 286 -9.03 -2.62 -15.66
CA LEU A 286 -9.11 -3.98 -15.15
C LEU A 286 -9.14 -4.95 -16.32
N ALA A 287 -8.31 -5.99 -16.24
CA ALA A 287 -8.41 -7.15 -17.11
C ALA A 287 -9.33 -8.16 -16.43
N VAL A 288 -10.50 -8.40 -17.01
CA VAL A 288 -11.52 -9.31 -16.47
C VAL A 288 -11.59 -10.55 -17.34
N ARG A 289 -11.41 -11.73 -16.76
CA ARG A 289 -11.45 -13.00 -17.47
C ARG A 289 -12.85 -13.27 -18.02
N ILE A 290 -12.92 -13.72 -19.25
CA ILE A 290 -14.16 -14.03 -19.97
C ILE A 290 -14.11 -15.43 -20.59
N PRO A 291 -15.27 -16.04 -20.88
CA PRO A 291 -15.31 -17.28 -21.65
C PRO A 291 -14.60 -17.11 -23.00
N ARG A 292 -13.80 -18.10 -23.40
CA ARG A 292 -12.94 -18.02 -24.59
C ARG A 292 -13.72 -17.75 -25.88
N ASP A 293 -14.80 -18.50 -26.04
CA ASP A 293 -15.62 -18.52 -27.25
C ASP A 293 -16.65 -17.39 -27.31
N CYS A 294 -16.65 -16.51 -26.30
CA CYS A 294 -17.58 -15.40 -26.28
C CYS A 294 -17.18 -14.30 -27.28
N GLN A 295 -18.18 -13.82 -28.03
CA GLN A 295 -18.13 -12.58 -28.78
C GLN A 295 -18.36 -11.39 -27.85
N VAL A 296 -17.36 -10.52 -27.76
CA VAL A 296 -17.42 -9.26 -27.01
C VAL A 296 -17.67 -8.13 -28.01
N PRO A 297 -18.40 -7.06 -27.66
CA PRO A 297 -18.57 -5.92 -28.56
C PRO A 297 -17.23 -5.39 -29.10
N PRO A 298 -17.14 -4.98 -30.38
CA PRO A 298 -15.89 -4.54 -31.00
C PRO A 298 -15.26 -3.30 -30.36
N SER A 299 -16.03 -2.57 -29.54
CA SER A 299 -15.54 -1.44 -28.73
C SER A 299 -14.67 -1.87 -27.54
N VAL A 300 -14.77 -3.12 -27.10
CA VAL A 300 -14.04 -3.65 -25.94
C VAL A 300 -12.74 -4.31 -26.41
N ARG A 301 -11.62 -3.85 -25.88
CA ARG A 301 -10.33 -4.48 -26.14
C ARG A 301 -10.22 -5.80 -25.38
N THR A 302 -9.64 -6.80 -26.02
CA THR A 302 -9.36 -8.10 -25.38
C THR A 302 -7.91 -8.48 -25.55
N ILE A 303 -7.40 -9.26 -24.59
CA ILE A 303 -6.06 -9.85 -24.61
C ILE A 303 -6.17 -11.32 -24.22
N THR A 304 -5.33 -12.19 -24.79
CA THR A 304 -5.29 -13.60 -24.44
C THR A 304 -3.91 -13.96 -23.91
N TYR A 305 -3.88 -14.63 -22.77
CA TYR A 305 -2.67 -15.17 -22.15
C TYR A 305 -2.63 -16.70 -22.27
N PRO A 306 -1.44 -17.33 -22.23
CA PRO A 306 -0.13 -16.70 -22.34
C PRO A 306 0.02 -15.97 -23.69
N ILE A 307 0.79 -14.87 -23.70
CA ILE A 307 0.97 -14.07 -24.92
C ILE A 307 1.70 -14.96 -25.93
N ARG A 308 1.15 -15.16 -27.14
CA ARG A 308 1.86 -15.97 -28.14
C ARG A 308 3.08 -15.19 -28.64
N ARG A 309 4.24 -15.85 -28.71
CA ARG A 309 5.38 -15.31 -29.44
C ARG A 309 4.97 -15.19 -30.90
N THR A 310 4.98 -13.98 -31.45
CA THR A 310 4.98 -13.82 -32.90
C THR A 310 6.31 -14.40 -33.38
N GLU A 311 6.29 -15.56 -34.02
CA GLU A 311 7.49 -16.05 -34.68
C GLU A 311 7.96 -15.01 -35.71
N PRO A 312 9.25 -14.65 -35.75
CA PRO A 312 9.77 -13.97 -36.92
C PRO A 312 9.53 -14.88 -38.11
N VAL A 313 8.85 -14.37 -39.13
CA VAL A 313 8.61 -15.06 -40.40
C VAL A 313 9.92 -15.70 -40.83
N ALA A 314 9.99 -17.04 -40.77
CA ALA A 314 11.16 -17.77 -41.21
C ALA A 314 11.39 -17.41 -42.69
N PRO A 315 12.60 -16.99 -43.09
CA PRO A 315 12.93 -16.96 -44.51
C PRO A 315 12.77 -18.38 -45.05
N SER A 316 12.12 -18.47 -46.21
CA SER A 316 11.77 -19.70 -46.92
C SER A 316 12.90 -20.74 -46.88
N PRO A 317 12.57 -22.05 -46.75
CA PRO A 317 13.58 -23.08 -46.60
C PRO A 317 14.41 -23.17 -47.88
N SER A 318 15.72 -22.96 -47.74
CA SER A 318 16.72 -23.46 -48.68
C SER A 318 17.47 -24.58 -47.98
N GLY A 319 17.78 -25.62 -48.75
CA GLY A 319 17.91 -26.99 -48.29
C GLY A 319 19.10 -27.31 -47.39
N ASP A 320 18.92 -28.47 -46.78
CA ASP A 320 19.92 -29.48 -46.39
C ASP A 320 20.74 -29.30 -45.11
N GLY A 321 20.51 -30.21 -44.17
CA GLY A 321 21.40 -30.47 -43.04
C GLY A 321 20.76 -31.22 -41.88
N SER A 322 20.84 -32.55 -41.90
CA SER A 322 20.41 -33.48 -40.85
C SER A 322 21.03 -33.17 -39.48
N ALA A 323 20.20 -32.92 -38.46
CA ALA A 323 20.53 -33.15 -37.06
C ALA A 323 19.29 -33.69 -36.33
N ALA A 324 19.41 -34.91 -35.79
CA ALA A 324 18.36 -35.62 -35.08
C ALA A 324 17.97 -34.88 -33.78
N ALA A 325 16.78 -34.27 -33.77
CA ALA A 325 16.15 -33.76 -32.56
C ALA A 325 15.30 -34.88 -31.92
N ALA A 326 15.35 -34.97 -30.59
CA ALA A 326 14.56 -35.91 -29.79
C ALA A 326 13.05 -35.80 -30.10
N PRO A 327 12.25 -36.86 -29.90
CA PRO A 327 10.84 -36.84 -30.26
C PRO A 327 10.10 -35.82 -29.40
N LEU A 328 9.66 -34.72 -30.02
CA LEU A 328 8.65 -33.82 -29.47
C LEU A 328 7.35 -34.63 -29.31
N PRO A 329 6.58 -34.45 -28.22
CA PRO A 329 5.26 -35.04 -28.10
C PRO A 329 4.40 -34.57 -29.29
N SER A 330 3.62 -35.47 -29.87
CA SER A 330 2.71 -35.23 -31.00
C SER A 330 2.01 -33.86 -30.86
N GLY A 331 2.23 -32.98 -31.84
CA GLY A 331 1.82 -31.58 -31.82
C GLY A 331 0.37 -31.35 -31.40
N ASP A 332 -0.55 -32.24 -31.81
CA ASP A 332 -1.98 -32.12 -31.53
C ASP A 332 -2.33 -32.21 -30.02
N ALA A 333 -1.58 -32.98 -29.23
CA ALA A 333 -1.85 -33.17 -27.79
C ALA A 333 -1.26 -32.06 -26.93
N ALA A 334 -0.07 -31.55 -27.31
CA ALA A 334 0.52 -30.37 -26.69
C ALA A 334 -0.30 -29.12 -27.02
N GLU A 335 -0.73 -28.99 -28.27
CA GLU A 335 -1.52 -27.85 -28.74
C GLU A 335 -2.94 -27.84 -28.12
N THR A 336 -3.60 -28.98 -27.96
CA THR A 336 -4.89 -29.04 -27.23
C THR A 336 -4.74 -28.74 -25.74
N ARG A 337 -3.68 -29.20 -25.09
CA ARG A 337 -3.39 -28.86 -23.68
C ARG A 337 -3.04 -27.39 -23.50
N ASP A 338 -2.26 -26.82 -24.40
CA ASP A 338 -1.82 -25.42 -24.35
C ASP A 338 -2.98 -24.47 -24.73
N LEU A 339 -3.87 -24.90 -25.64
CA LEU A 339 -5.17 -24.25 -25.87
C LEU A 339 -6.03 -24.29 -24.61
N GLN A 340 -6.03 -25.41 -23.88
CA GLN A 340 -6.72 -25.56 -22.58
C GLN A 340 -6.14 -24.70 -21.46
N ALA A 341 -4.92 -24.17 -21.59
CA ALA A 341 -4.27 -23.27 -20.62
C ALA A 341 -4.45 -21.77 -20.93
N SER A 342 -5.13 -21.41 -22.03
CA SER A 342 -5.24 -20.00 -22.45
C SER A 342 -6.35 -19.21 -21.73
N HIS A 343 -6.12 -17.99 -21.28
CA HIS A 343 -7.15 -17.16 -20.65
C HIS A 343 -7.40 -15.89 -21.46
N LYS A 344 -8.65 -15.66 -21.85
CA LYS A 344 -9.09 -14.46 -22.56
C LYS A 344 -9.61 -13.44 -21.55
N PHE A 345 -9.18 -12.19 -21.68
CA PHE A 345 -9.56 -11.09 -20.80
C PHE A 345 -10.17 -9.95 -21.60
N ALA A 346 -11.25 -9.36 -21.06
CA ALA A 346 -11.80 -8.09 -21.51
C ALA A 346 -11.22 -6.94 -20.68
N ILE A 347 -10.83 -5.86 -21.36
CA ILE A 347 -10.18 -4.71 -20.74
C ILE A 347 -11.23 -3.63 -20.45
N LEU A 348 -11.56 -3.47 -19.17
CA LEU A 348 -12.62 -2.57 -18.70
C LEU A 348 -12.00 -1.37 -18.00
N ARG A 349 -12.42 -0.16 -18.40
CA ARG A 349 -11.92 1.08 -17.80
C ARG A 349 -12.97 1.68 -16.88
N ALA A 350 -12.57 1.96 -15.64
CA ALA A 350 -13.35 2.71 -14.67
C ALA A 350 -13.28 4.23 -14.92
N GLU A 351 -14.32 4.94 -14.52
CA GLU A 351 -14.37 6.39 -14.58
C GLU A 351 -13.48 7.04 -13.52
N PRO A 352 -13.07 8.31 -13.72
CA PRO A 352 -12.32 9.03 -12.69
C PRO A 352 -13.09 9.02 -11.37
N SER A 353 -12.38 8.82 -10.26
CA SER A 353 -12.92 8.74 -8.89
C SER A 353 -13.68 7.47 -8.50
N GLU A 354 -13.91 6.53 -9.41
CA GLU A 354 -14.48 5.23 -9.04
C GLU A 354 -13.41 4.34 -8.36
N ASN A 355 -13.76 3.74 -7.21
CA ASN A 355 -12.87 2.84 -6.46
C ASN A 355 -13.28 1.37 -6.64
N PRO A 356 -12.52 0.56 -7.40
CA PRO A 356 -12.86 -0.84 -7.64
C PRO A 356 -12.71 -1.75 -6.41
N TRP A 357 -11.99 -1.31 -5.37
CA TRP A 357 -11.81 -2.09 -4.13
C TRP A 357 -12.79 -1.70 -3.02
N HIS A 358 -13.77 -0.82 -3.28
CA HIS A 358 -14.75 -0.45 -2.28
C HIS A 358 -15.82 -1.54 -2.10
N LEU A 359 -15.72 -2.33 -1.04
CA LEU A 359 -16.60 -3.47 -0.72
C LEU A 359 -17.88 -3.07 0.05
N GLY A 360 -17.99 -1.80 0.44
CA GLY A 360 -18.91 -1.33 1.47
C GLY A 360 -18.23 -1.20 2.83
N TRP A 361 -18.72 -0.29 3.68
CA TRP A 361 -18.02 0.16 4.88
C TRP A 361 -17.61 -0.99 5.82
N TRP A 362 -18.49 -1.96 6.02
CA TRP A 362 -18.23 -3.07 6.92
C TRP A 362 -17.32 -4.16 6.35
N ALA A 363 -17.46 -4.46 5.06
CA ALA A 363 -16.56 -5.38 4.38
C ALA A 363 -15.15 -4.77 4.26
N ASN A 364 -15.05 -3.46 4.02
CA ASN A 364 -13.79 -2.73 4.03
C ASN A 364 -13.13 -2.78 5.42
N TRP A 365 -13.90 -2.52 6.49
CA TRP A 365 -13.41 -2.68 7.86
C TRP A 365 -12.83 -4.08 8.12
N LYS A 366 -13.61 -5.13 7.82
CA LYS A 366 -13.17 -6.52 8.00
C LYS A 366 -11.96 -6.88 7.13
N SER A 367 -11.81 -6.28 5.96
CA SER A 367 -10.65 -6.51 5.09
C SER A 367 -9.33 -6.04 5.71
N VAL A 368 -9.38 -5.06 6.62
CA VAL A 368 -8.20 -4.50 7.31
C VAL A 368 -8.08 -5.03 8.74
N MET A 369 -9.17 -4.99 9.50
CA MET A 369 -9.18 -5.28 10.93
C MET A 369 -9.49 -6.75 11.26
N GLY A 370 -9.96 -7.54 10.29
CA GLY A 370 -10.40 -8.92 10.53
C GLY A 370 -11.84 -9.02 11.03
N THR A 371 -12.26 -10.24 11.34
CA THR A 371 -13.63 -10.55 11.78
C THR A 371 -13.77 -10.63 13.30
N ASN A 372 -12.65 -10.80 14.02
CA ASN A 372 -12.65 -10.99 15.46
C ASN A 372 -12.57 -9.63 16.18
N VAL A 373 -13.60 -9.32 16.98
CA VAL A 373 -13.70 -8.05 17.74
C VAL A 373 -12.55 -7.88 18.73
N LEU A 374 -12.06 -8.97 19.34
CA LEU A 374 -10.93 -8.88 20.26
C LEU A 374 -9.65 -8.46 19.54
N GLU A 375 -9.47 -8.87 18.29
CA GLU A 375 -8.33 -8.48 17.45
C GLU A 375 -8.46 -7.06 16.91
N TRP A 376 -9.66 -6.46 16.94
CA TRP A 376 -9.81 -5.03 16.65
C TRP A 376 -9.21 -4.18 17.76
N LEU A 377 -9.26 -4.66 18.99
CA LEU A 377 -8.71 -3.98 20.16
C LEU A 377 -7.24 -4.37 20.42
N LEU A 378 -6.87 -5.62 20.18
CA LEU A 378 -5.54 -6.13 20.50
C LEU A 378 -4.66 -6.22 19.26
N PRO A 379 -3.43 -5.67 19.28
CA PRO A 379 -2.53 -5.62 18.12
C PRO A 379 -1.80 -6.96 17.91
N LEU A 380 -2.56 -8.01 17.58
CA LEU A 380 -2.05 -9.38 17.49
C LEU A 380 -1.81 -9.83 16.05
N ARG A 381 -2.89 -9.99 15.28
CA ARG A 381 -2.87 -10.57 13.93
C ARG A 381 -2.67 -9.51 12.84
N HIS A 382 -1.98 -9.92 11.78
CA HIS A 382 -1.86 -9.10 10.57
C HIS A 382 -3.22 -8.95 9.89
N SER A 383 -3.36 -7.87 9.12
CA SER A 383 -4.54 -7.61 8.32
C SER A 383 -4.85 -8.79 7.38
N PRO A 384 -6.12 -9.22 7.23
CA PRO A 384 -6.50 -10.25 6.27
C PRO A 384 -6.12 -9.91 4.82
N CYS A 385 -6.02 -8.61 4.49
CA CYS A 385 -5.61 -8.20 3.15
C CYS A 385 -4.16 -8.52 2.77
N CYS A 386 -3.34 -9.05 3.70
CA CYS A 386 -1.99 -9.53 3.41
C CYS A 386 -2.00 -10.92 2.73
N ASN A 387 -3.16 -11.59 2.65
CA ASN A 387 -3.28 -12.88 1.95
C ASN A 387 -3.59 -12.65 0.47
N HIS A 388 -2.73 -13.17 -0.41
CA HIS A 388 -2.86 -13.08 -1.87
C HIS A 388 -2.98 -14.45 -2.56
N GLU A 389 -3.39 -15.50 -1.84
CA GLU A 389 -3.58 -16.85 -2.37
C GLU A 389 -4.85 -17.00 -3.22
N SER A 390 -5.72 -15.98 -3.23
CA SER A 390 -6.95 -16.01 -4.02
C SER A 390 -6.66 -16.04 -5.52
N MET A 391 -7.28 -17.03 -6.20
CA MET A 391 -7.27 -17.13 -7.66
C MET A 391 -8.25 -16.15 -8.34
N VAL A 392 -9.01 -15.36 -7.57
CA VAL A 392 -9.90 -14.34 -8.15
C VAL A 392 -9.12 -13.05 -8.40
N SER A 393 -8.42 -12.56 -7.37
CA SER A 393 -7.68 -11.29 -7.40
C SER A 393 -6.77 -11.15 -6.19
N ASP A 394 -5.77 -10.27 -6.25
CA ASP A 394 -4.88 -9.95 -5.12
C ASP A 394 -5.64 -9.32 -3.94
N TYR A 395 -6.65 -8.50 -4.26
CA TYR A 395 -7.57 -7.88 -3.29
C TYR A 395 -8.99 -8.04 -3.81
N PRO A 396 -9.98 -8.27 -2.93
CA PRO A 396 -11.37 -8.38 -3.34
C PRO A 396 -11.83 -7.10 -4.04
N PHE A 397 -12.55 -7.29 -5.16
CA PHE A 397 -13.21 -6.22 -5.89
C PHE A 397 -14.64 -6.02 -5.36
N GLY A 398 -15.09 -4.78 -5.35
CA GLY A 398 -16.43 -4.40 -4.91
C GLY A 398 -17.49 -4.47 -6.02
N PRO A 399 -18.72 -3.98 -5.73
CA PRO A 399 -19.84 -3.99 -6.68
C PRO A 399 -19.55 -3.27 -8.00
N LEU A 400 -18.59 -2.35 -8.00
CA LEU A 400 -18.15 -1.63 -9.20
C LEU A 400 -17.72 -2.58 -10.32
N LEU A 401 -17.11 -3.72 -9.99
CA LEU A 401 -16.70 -4.69 -11.00
C LEU A 401 -17.90 -5.22 -11.80
N ASP A 402 -19.01 -5.48 -11.12
CA ASP A 402 -20.23 -5.97 -11.77
C ASP A 402 -20.97 -4.84 -12.51
N ASP A 403 -20.87 -3.60 -12.04
CA ASP A 403 -21.31 -2.42 -12.80
C ASP A 403 -20.50 -2.25 -14.08
N LEU A 404 -19.18 -2.47 -14.05
CA LEU A 404 -18.30 -2.38 -15.21
C LEU A 404 -18.61 -3.49 -16.22
N LYS A 405 -18.77 -4.74 -15.77
CA LYS A 405 -19.18 -5.84 -16.66
C LYS A 405 -20.49 -5.52 -17.38
N ARG A 406 -21.48 -4.95 -16.67
CA ARG A 406 -22.74 -4.49 -17.27
C ARG A 406 -22.55 -3.33 -18.24
N ARG A 407 -21.77 -2.30 -17.89
CA ARG A 407 -21.48 -1.13 -18.75
C ARG A 407 -20.84 -1.52 -20.09
N TYR A 408 -19.96 -2.52 -20.08
CA TYR A 408 -19.26 -2.99 -21.28
C TYR A 408 -19.93 -4.23 -21.94
N ASN A 409 -21.09 -4.66 -21.42
CA ASN A 409 -21.84 -5.85 -21.88
C ASN A 409 -20.97 -7.12 -22.00
N VAL A 410 -20.22 -7.40 -20.93
CA VAL A 410 -19.28 -8.52 -20.84
C VAL A 410 -19.94 -9.68 -20.08
N PRO A 411 -19.87 -10.93 -20.59
CA PRO A 411 -20.49 -12.07 -19.92
C PRO A 411 -19.74 -12.48 -18.66
N GLU A 412 -20.47 -13.09 -17.74
CA GLU A 412 -19.88 -13.69 -16.54
C GLU A 412 -19.15 -15.00 -16.87
N LEU A 413 -18.09 -15.27 -16.10
CA LEU A 413 -17.41 -16.56 -16.16
C LEU A 413 -18.29 -17.61 -15.45
N ASP A 414 -18.62 -18.72 -16.13
CA ASP A 414 -19.32 -19.83 -15.49
C ASP A 414 -18.50 -20.37 -14.31
N LYS A 415 -19.15 -20.57 -13.15
CA LYS A 415 -18.49 -21.07 -11.92
C LYS A 415 -17.73 -22.40 -12.08
N LYS A 416 -18.03 -23.19 -13.12
CA LYS A 416 -17.35 -24.45 -13.45
C LYS A 416 -15.98 -24.25 -14.14
N GLN A 417 -15.69 -23.06 -14.67
CA GLN A 417 -14.44 -22.73 -15.36
C GLN A 417 -13.46 -21.91 -14.51
N SER A 418 -13.89 -21.43 -13.33
CA SER A 418 -13.00 -20.85 -12.32
C SER A 418 -12.23 -21.96 -11.59
N PRO A 419 -10.91 -21.83 -11.38
CA PRO A 419 -10.08 -22.82 -10.69
C PRO A 419 -10.52 -23.09 -9.24
N ALA A 420 -11.30 -22.20 -8.63
CA ALA A 420 -11.91 -22.39 -7.31
C ALA A 420 -12.89 -23.58 -7.21
N SER A 421 -13.38 -24.10 -8.34
CA SER A 421 -14.30 -25.25 -8.38
C SER A 421 -13.61 -26.62 -8.39
N GLN A 422 -12.29 -26.67 -8.60
CA GLN A 422 -11.55 -27.93 -8.68
C GLN A 422 -11.04 -28.42 -7.32
N SER A 423 -10.93 -27.54 -6.31
CA SER A 423 -10.48 -27.92 -4.96
C SER A 423 -11.54 -28.57 -4.07
N SER A 424 -12.81 -28.63 -4.49
CA SER A 424 -13.89 -29.26 -3.73
C SER A 424 -14.27 -30.67 -4.20
N SER A 425 -13.49 -31.29 -5.11
CA SER A 425 -13.81 -32.61 -5.69
C SER A 425 -12.88 -33.76 -5.29
N THR A 426 -11.86 -33.51 -4.48
CA THR A 426 -10.95 -34.56 -3.96
C THR A 426 -11.06 -34.62 -2.44
N GLY A 427 -12.14 -35.22 -1.97
CA GLY A 427 -12.41 -35.41 -0.55
C GLY A 427 -13.66 -36.25 -0.34
N ASP A 428 -13.72 -37.40 -1.01
CA ASP A 428 -14.55 -38.55 -0.63
C ASP A 428 -14.15 -39.73 -1.53
N ARG A 429 -13.20 -40.54 -1.03
CA ARG A 429 -13.10 -41.98 -1.22
C ARG A 429 -12.19 -42.59 -0.18
#